data_AF-A0A9P1FMK8-F1
#
_entry.id   AF-A0A9P1FMK8-F1
#
_cell.length_a   1.000
_cell.length_b   1.000
_cell.length_c   1.000
_cell.angle_alpha   90.00
_cell.angle_beta   90.00
_cell.angle_gamma   90.00
#
_symmetry.space_group_name_H-M   'P 1'
#
loop_
_entity.id
_entity.type
_entity.pdbx_description
1 polymer ?
#
loop_
_entity_poly.entity_id
_entity_poly.type
_entity_poly.pdbx_seq_one_letter_code
_entity_poly.pdbx_strand_id
1 'polypeptide(L)'
;EEFVVWILGTGSDRSRLLHAHADAAHKKMDRLRESQTGMKRTMLFWSQLDSEKGRESLAKLCKDPPRGALSVCCAVHALLRVSGKRIHWKAAEQMMADPDVFLAEMKAYNPYAIPAYVHQSFEHTLTLPYFDYDRMVDRSYALACLGSWVIAAVQSWKEAKQMVPLEAAARRADAAVAAAAASFAEAKKLPE
;
A
#
# COMPACT_ATOMS: atom_id res chain seq x y z
N GLU A 1 -6.21 16.68 -31.80
CA GLU A 1 -5.43 16.96 -33.02
C GLU A 1 -4.49 18.16 -32.88
N GLU A 2 -4.92 19.27 -32.25
CA GLU A 2 -4.03 20.42 -31.98
C GLU A 2 -2.75 20.10 -31.20
N PHE A 3 -2.79 19.16 -30.24
CA PHE A 3 -1.61 18.73 -29.49
C PHE A 3 -0.57 17.99 -30.36
N VAL A 4 -1.04 17.25 -31.37
CA VAL A 4 -0.19 16.52 -32.32
C VAL A 4 0.42 17.51 -33.32
N VAL A 5 -0.37 18.45 -33.84
CA VAL A 5 0.11 19.54 -34.71
C VAL A 5 1.10 20.46 -33.98
N TRP A 6 0.90 20.71 -32.68
CA TRP A 6 1.84 21.45 -31.84
C TRP A 6 3.17 20.71 -31.63
N ILE A 7 3.17 19.38 -31.46
CA ILE A 7 4.40 18.58 -31.38
C ILE A 7 5.16 18.58 -32.71
N LEU A 8 4.45 18.50 -33.84
CA LEU A 8 5.02 18.42 -35.18
C LEU A 8 5.53 19.77 -35.72
N GLY A 9 5.15 20.90 -35.11
CA GLY A 9 5.45 22.25 -35.62
C GLY A 9 6.91 22.71 -35.53
N THR A 10 7.74 22.19 -34.61
CA THR A 10 9.18 22.52 -34.57
C THR A 10 10.04 21.45 -33.86
N GLY A 11 10.81 20.67 -34.63
CA GLY A 11 12.17 20.21 -34.30
C GLY A 11 12.44 19.21 -33.14
N SER A 12 13.64 18.63 -33.22
CA SER A 12 14.32 17.73 -32.26
C SER A 12 14.20 18.13 -30.77
N ASP A 13 14.13 19.42 -30.46
CA ASP A 13 14.08 19.94 -29.09
C ASP A 13 12.77 19.64 -28.34
N ARG A 14 11.62 19.57 -29.02
CA ARG A 14 10.34 19.26 -28.33
C ARG A 14 10.23 17.80 -27.95
N SER A 15 10.77 16.90 -28.77
CA SER A 15 10.90 15.48 -28.43
C SER A 15 11.80 15.30 -27.20
N ARG A 16 12.95 15.98 -27.16
CA ARG A 16 13.85 15.99 -25.99
C ARG A 16 13.17 16.49 -24.72
N LEU A 17 12.37 17.56 -24.81
CA LEU A 17 11.60 18.08 -23.68
C LEU A 17 10.55 17.08 -23.16
N LEU A 18 9.86 16.39 -24.08
CA LEU A 18 8.87 15.37 -23.74
C LEU A 18 9.52 14.17 -23.02
N HIS A 19 10.65 13.68 -23.56
CA HIS A 19 11.45 12.63 -22.92
C HIS A 19 11.96 13.07 -21.54
N ALA A 20 12.51 14.28 -21.42
CA ALA A 20 12.96 14.82 -20.13
C ALA A 20 11.82 14.94 -19.10
N HIS A 21 10.60 15.25 -19.54
CA HIS A 21 9.43 15.28 -18.67
C HIS A 21 9.01 13.88 -18.20
N ALA A 22 9.02 12.89 -19.10
CA ALA A 22 8.78 11.49 -18.76
C ALA A 22 9.84 10.98 -17.75
N ASP A 23 11.12 11.23 -18.01
CA ASP A 23 12.23 10.86 -17.12
C ASP A 23 12.11 11.52 -15.75
N ALA A 24 11.71 12.80 -15.69
CA ALA A 24 11.48 13.50 -14.43
C ALA A 24 10.30 12.90 -13.64
N ALA A 25 9.22 12.50 -14.32
CA ALA A 25 8.08 11.82 -13.71
C ALA A 25 8.48 10.45 -13.15
N HIS A 26 9.21 9.64 -13.92
CA HIS A 26 9.74 8.34 -13.48
C HIS A 26 10.70 8.49 -12.31
N LYS A 27 11.66 9.41 -12.37
CA LYS A 27 12.60 9.67 -11.27
C LYS A 27 11.90 10.12 -9.98
N LYS A 28 10.78 10.83 -10.08
CA LYS A 28 9.98 11.20 -8.91
C LYS A 28 9.22 10.00 -8.35
N MET A 29 8.63 9.18 -9.22
CA MET A 29 7.97 7.93 -8.87
C MET A 29 8.93 6.95 -8.18
N ASP A 30 10.12 6.72 -8.74
CA ASP A 30 11.11 5.78 -8.20
C ASP A 30 11.62 6.21 -6.83
N ARG A 31 11.92 7.49 -6.65
CA ARG A 31 12.31 8.02 -5.33
C ARG A 31 11.22 7.79 -4.28
N LEU A 32 9.96 8.02 -4.64
CA LEU A 32 8.85 7.77 -3.72
C LEU A 32 8.71 6.28 -3.43
N ARG A 33 8.85 5.41 -4.44
CA ARG A 33 8.83 3.94 -4.31
C ARG A 33 9.95 3.41 -3.42
N GLU A 34 11.17 3.91 -3.56
CA GLU A 34 12.31 3.54 -2.73
C GLU A 34 12.10 3.97 -1.27
N SER A 35 11.53 5.16 -1.08
CA SER A 35 11.19 5.73 0.23
C SER A 35 9.98 5.08 0.90
N GLN A 36 9.19 4.26 0.19
CA GLN A 36 8.04 3.59 0.78
C GLN A 36 8.49 2.63 1.87
N THR A 37 8.36 3.09 3.11
CA THR A 37 8.72 2.33 4.31
C THR A 37 7.53 1.56 4.84
N GLY A 38 6.29 1.97 4.52
CA GLY A 38 5.08 1.34 5.01
C GLY A 38 5.00 -0.14 4.60
N MET A 39 5.16 -0.44 3.32
CA MET A 39 5.08 -1.83 2.82
C MET A 39 6.26 -2.70 3.28
N LYS A 40 7.46 -2.14 3.37
CA LYS A 40 8.62 -2.87 3.92
C LYS A 40 8.38 -3.22 5.40
N ARG A 41 7.76 -2.32 6.15
CA ARG A 41 7.40 -2.55 7.56
C ARG A 41 6.25 -3.53 7.73
N THR A 42 5.21 -3.50 6.89
CA THR A 42 4.17 -4.55 6.94
C THR A 42 4.80 -5.93 6.74
N MET A 43 5.76 -6.04 5.80
CA MET A 43 6.52 -7.27 5.56
C MET A 43 7.25 -7.82 6.77
N LEU A 44 7.92 -6.94 7.50
CA LEU A 44 8.60 -7.30 8.73
C LEU A 44 7.64 -7.90 9.77
N PHE A 45 6.46 -7.31 9.95
CA PHE A 45 5.55 -7.77 11.01
C PHE A 45 4.80 -9.05 10.66
N TRP A 46 4.41 -9.27 9.40
CA TRP A 46 3.83 -10.57 9.04
C TRP A 46 4.87 -11.69 9.03
N SER A 47 6.13 -11.43 8.71
CA SER A 47 7.19 -12.44 8.86
C SER A 47 7.50 -12.76 10.33
N GLN A 48 7.44 -11.76 11.22
CA GLN A 48 7.52 -11.96 12.66
C GLN A 48 6.36 -12.83 13.19
N LEU A 49 5.14 -12.61 12.69
CA LEU A 49 3.98 -13.45 13.04
C LEU A 49 4.08 -14.87 12.47
N ASP A 50 4.73 -15.06 11.32
CA ASP A 50 4.94 -16.37 10.68
C ASP A 50 6.00 -17.22 11.41
N SER A 51 6.84 -16.59 12.23
CA SER A 51 7.81 -17.29 13.08
C SER A 51 7.11 -18.18 14.12
N GLU A 52 7.83 -19.19 14.63
CA GLU A 52 7.34 -20.07 15.70
C GLU A 52 6.81 -19.28 16.91
N LYS A 53 7.60 -18.32 17.40
CA LYS A 53 7.19 -17.40 18.48
C LYS A 53 5.92 -16.62 18.15
N GLY A 54 5.80 -16.15 16.91
CA GLY A 54 4.63 -15.44 16.40
C GLY A 54 3.38 -16.31 16.43
N ARG A 55 3.46 -17.51 15.84
CA ARG A 55 2.38 -18.50 15.77
C ARG A 55 1.93 -18.97 17.15
N GLU A 56 2.88 -19.26 18.05
CA GLU A 56 2.56 -19.60 19.45
C GLU A 56 1.83 -18.44 20.16
N SER A 57 2.30 -17.20 19.94
CA SER A 57 1.68 -16.04 20.55
C SER A 57 0.29 -15.74 19.98
N LEU A 58 0.02 -16.05 18.70
CA LEU A 58 -1.32 -15.99 18.10
C LEU A 58 -2.27 -17.01 18.74
N ALA A 59 -1.80 -18.25 18.91
CA ALA A 59 -2.59 -19.29 19.57
C ALA A 59 -2.92 -18.92 21.04
N LYS A 60 -1.97 -18.30 21.76
CA LYS A 60 -2.20 -17.78 23.12
C LYS A 60 -3.20 -16.61 23.12
N LEU A 61 -3.08 -15.68 22.15
CA LEU A 61 -3.98 -14.54 22.00
C LEU A 61 -5.45 -14.98 21.83
N CYS A 62 -5.71 -16.06 21.09
CA CYS A 62 -7.06 -16.60 20.92
C CYS A 62 -7.66 -17.15 22.22
N LYS A 63 -6.84 -17.72 23.10
CA LYS A 63 -7.27 -18.35 24.36
C LYS A 63 -7.44 -17.33 25.49
N ASP A 64 -6.51 -16.39 25.60
CA ASP A 64 -6.47 -15.40 26.67
C ASP A 64 -6.16 -14.00 26.11
N PRO A 65 -7.19 -13.29 25.62
CA PRO A 65 -7.01 -11.98 25.01
C PRO A 65 -6.67 -10.90 26.05
N PRO A 66 -5.50 -10.24 25.95
CA PRO A 66 -5.19 -9.11 26.82
C PRO A 66 -6.06 -7.90 26.48
N ARG A 67 -6.11 -6.93 27.39
CA ARG A 67 -6.84 -5.68 27.18
C ARG A 67 -6.36 -4.98 25.90
N GLY A 68 -7.31 -4.56 25.07
CA GLY A 68 -7.02 -3.93 23.77
C GLY A 68 -6.94 -4.90 22.60
N ALA A 69 -6.91 -6.22 22.84
CA ALA A 69 -6.89 -7.25 21.79
C ALA A 69 -7.98 -7.03 20.74
N LEU A 70 -9.23 -6.83 21.19
CA LEU A 70 -10.35 -6.60 20.29
C LEU A 70 -10.19 -5.33 19.42
N SER A 71 -9.62 -4.26 19.99
CA SER A 71 -9.41 -3.00 19.26
C SER A 71 -8.42 -3.17 18.12
N VAL A 72 -7.30 -3.85 18.37
CA VAL A 72 -6.30 -4.16 17.33
C VAL A 72 -6.90 -5.11 16.30
N CYS A 73 -7.57 -6.18 16.73
CA CYS A 73 -8.20 -7.14 15.82
C CYS A 73 -9.29 -6.52 14.95
N CYS A 74 -10.06 -5.55 15.48
CA CYS A 74 -11.02 -4.80 14.67
C CYS A 74 -10.33 -4.01 13.55
N ALA A 75 -9.18 -3.38 13.82
CA ALA A 75 -8.44 -2.65 12.81
C ALA A 75 -7.82 -3.59 11.76
N VAL A 76 -7.29 -4.74 12.18
CA VAL A 76 -6.81 -5.79 11.27
C VAL A 76 -7.94 -6.29 10.38
N HIS A 77 -9.08 -6.65 10.97
CA HIS A 77 -10.26 -7.11 10.24
C HIS A 77 -10.76 -6.05 9.24
N ALA A 78 -10.79 -4.78 9.64
CA ALA A 78 -11.21 -3.69 8.77
C ALA A 78 -10.36 -3.63 7.48
N LEU A 79 -9.05 -3.81 7.62
CA LEU A 79 -8.11 -3.84 6.50
C LEU A 79 -8.24 -5.11 5.65
N LEU A 80 -8.32 -6.29 6.26
CA LEU A 80 -8.38 -7.56 5.53
C LEU A 80 -9.73 -7.83 4.84
N ARG A 81 -10.82 -7.29 5.38
CA ARG A 81 -12.18 -7.45 4.83
C ARG A 81 -12.70 -6.22 4.11
N VAL A 82 -11.89 -5.16 4.01
CA VAL A 82 -12.25 -3.88 3.38
C VAL A 82 -13.58 -3.36 3.94
N SER A 83 -13.71 -3.36 5.27
CA SER A 83 -14.98 -3.15 5.97
C SER A 83 -14.83 -2.15 7.10
N GLY A 84 -15.77 -1.22 7.22
CA GLY A 84 -15.84 -0.29 8.36
C GLY A 84 -16.53 -0.89 9.60
N LYS A 85 -16.96 -2.15 9.53
CA LYS A 85 -17.73 -2.79 10.60
C LYS A 85 -16.81 -3.25 11.72
N ARG A 86 -17.13 -2.85 12.94
CA ARG A 86 -16.52 -3.40 14.15
C ARG A 86 -17.01 -4.83 14.36
N ILE A 87 -16.12 -5.69 14.82
CA ILE A 87 -16.41 -7.08 15.13
C ILE A 87 -16.41 -7.31 16.63
N HIS A 88 -17.01 -8.42 17.07
CA HIS A 88 -16.88 -8.92 18.43
C HIS A 88 -15.74 -9.94 18.54
N TRP A 89 -15.34 -10.29 19.76
CA TRP A 89 -14.20 -11.18 20.01
C TRP A 89 -14.31 -12.52 19.27
N LYS A 90 -15.47 -13.20 19.32
CA LYS A 90 -15.66 -14.48 18.62
C LYS A 90 -15.35 -14.42 17.11
N ALA A 91 -15.60 -13.29 16.44
CA ALA A 91 -15.26 -13.11 15.03
C ALA A 91 -13.76 -12.82 14.84
N ALA A 92 -13.13 -12.12 15.79
CA ALA A 92 -11.67 -11.91 15.79
C ALA A 92 -10.93 -13.24 16.02
N GLU A 93 -11.41 -14.05 16.96
CA GLU A 93 -10.90 -15.39 17.23
C GLU A 93 -11.01 -16.27 15.98
N GLN A 94 -12.18 -16.29 15.31
CA GLN A 94 -12.36 -17.04 14.06
C GLN A 94 -11.42 -16.57 12.95
N MET A 95 -11.18 -15.26 12.82
CA MET A 95 -10.23 -14.71 11.85
C MET A 95 -8.80 -15.21 12.07
N MET A 96 -8.41 -15.46 13.33
CA MET A 96 -7.05 -15.90 13.71
C MET A 96 -6.96 -17.40 14.00
N ALA A 97 -8.07 -18.15 13.91
CA ALA A 97 -8.15 -19.55 14.33
C ALA A 97 -7.28 -20.47 13.48
N ASP A 98 -7.14 -20.16 12.19
CA ASP A 98 -6.19 -20.78 11.28
C ASP A 98 -5.07 -19.78 10.96
N PRO A 99 -3.89 -19.91 11.60
CA PRO A 99 -2.78 -19.00 11.39
C PRO A 99 -2.28 -18.98 9.94
N ASP A 100 -2.34 -20.11 9.22
CA ASP A 100 -1.84 -20.17 7.85
C ASP A 100 -2.75 -19.39 6.90
N VAL A 101 -4.06 -19.55 7.02
CA VAL A 101 -5.06 -18.75 6.27
C VAL A 101 -4.96 -17.29 6.65
N PHE A 102 -4.91 -16.98 7.94
CA PHE A 102 -4.83 -15.60 8.43
C PHE A 102 -3.57 -14.88 7.92
N LEU A 103 -2.41 -15.53 7.98
CA LEU A 103 -1.16 -14.96 7.48
C LEU A 103 -1.17 -14.83 5.95
N ALA A 104 -1.77 -15.77 5.21
CA ALA A 104 -1.95 -15.64 3.77
C ALA A 104 -2.78 -14.39 3.40
N GLU A 105 -3.85 -14.11 4.14
CA GLU A 105 -4.64 -12.90 3.96
C GLU A 105 -3.83 -11.62 4.27
N MET A 106 -3.04 -11.63 5.35
CA MET A 106 -2.14 -10.52 5.68
C MET A 106 -1.08 -10.28 4.59
N LYS A 107 -0.54 -11.35 4.00
CA LYS A 107 0.41 -11.29 2.87
C LYS A 107 -0.26 -10.75 1.60
N ALA A 108 -1.54 -11.05 1.40
CA ALA A 108 -2.33 -10.58 0.26
C ALA A 108 -2.84 -9.13 0.41
N TYR A 109 -2.59 -8.48 1.55
CA TYR A 109 -2.98 -7.08 1.78
C TYR A 109 -2.45 -6.16 0.69
N ASN A 110 -3.35 -5.40 0.07
CA ASN A 110 -3.02 -4.44 -0.99
C ASN A 110 -3.48 -3.03 -0.59
N PRO A 111 -2.55 -2.09 -0.31
CA PRO A 111 -2.91 -0.72 0.07
C PRO A 111 -3.65 0.06 -1.02
N TYR A 112 -3.45 -0.27 -2.30
CA TYR A 112 -4.13 0.41 -3.41
C TYR A 112 -5.63 0.08 -3.49
N ALA A 113 -6.06 -1.02 -2.88
CA ALA A 113 -7.43 -1.50 -2.92
C ALA A 113 -8.30 -1.00 -1.75
N ILE A 114 -7.71 -0.29 -0.77
CA ILE A 114 -8.41 0.10 0.46
C ILE A 114 -9.08 1.48 0.32
N PRO A 115 -10.43 1.58 0.42
CA PRO A 115 -11.13 2.86 0.42
C PRO A 115 -10.85 3.69 1.68
N ALA A 116 -11.01 5.02 1.58
CA ALA A 116 -10.76 5.92 2.70
C ALA A 116 -11.65 5.68 3.93
N TYR A 117 -12.91 5.27 3.73
CA TYR A 117 -13.84 5.03 4.83
C TYR A 117 -13.36 3.91 5.77
N VAL A 118 -12.60 2.94 5.24
CA VAL A 118 -12.07 1.82 6.04
C VAL A 118 -11.09 2.34 7.07
N HIS A 119 -10.15 3.21 6.68
CA HIS A 119 -9.22 3.81 7.63
C HIS A 119 -9.93 4.74 8.62
N GLN A 120 -10.88 5.53 8.15
CA GLN A 120 -11.66 6.43 9.01
C GLN A 120 -12.44 5.69 10.10
N SER A 121 -12.88 4.45 9.85
CA SER A 121 -13.66 3.69 10.83
C SER A 121 -12.86 3.26 12.06
N PHE A 122 -11.53 3.25 12.00
CA PHE A 122 -10.66 2.88 13.13
C PHE A 122 -9.56 3.89 13.42
N GLU A 123 -9.55 5.06 12.78
CA GLU A 123 -8.52 6.09 12.94
C GLU A 123 -8.34 6.49 14.41
N HIS A 124 -9.44 6.73 15.13
CA HIS A 124 -9.39 7.05 16.56
C HIS A 124 -8.86 5.88 17.41
N THR A 125 -9.06 4.64 16.99
CA THR A 125 -8.54 3.46 17.69
C THR A 125 -7.01 3.43 17.68
N LEU A 126 -6.37 4.00 16.65
CA LEU A 126 -4.90 4.04 16.52
C LEU A 126 -4.22 4.93 17.58
N THR A 127 -4.96 5.83 18.24
CA THR A 127 -4.41 6.67 19.31
C THR A 127 -4.36 5.95 20.65
N LEU A 128 -4.91 4.73 20.74
CA LEU A 128 -4.87 3.92 21.95
C LEU A 128 -3.45 3.39 22.20
N PRO A 129 -3.04 3.21 23.48
CA PRO A 129 -1.70 2.74 23.82
C PRO A 129 -1.41 1.30 23.37
N TYR A 130 -2.41 0.59 22.83
CA TYR A 130 -2.29 -0.77 22.31
C TYR A 130 -1.66 -0.83 20.90
N PHE A 131 -1.48 0.32 20.25
CA PHE A 131 -0.79 0.45 18.96
C PHE A 131 0.66 0.93 19.16
N ASP A 132 1.28 0.49 20.25
CA ASP A 132 2.68 0.76 20.57
C ASP A 132 3.36 -0.60 20.80
N TYR A 133 4.41 -0.88 20.02
CA TYR A 133 5.07 -2.18 20.04
C TYR A 133 5.72 -2.45 21.40
N ASP A 134 6.49 -1.51 21.91
CA ASP A 134 7.29 -1.67 23.13
C ASP A 134 6.39 -1.87 24.35
N ARG A 135 5.24 -1.19 24.38
CA ARG A 135 4.24 -1.37 25.44
C ARG A 135 3.50 -2.69 25.35
N MET A 136 3.34 -3.23 24.14
CA MET A 136 2.51 -4.42 23.92
C MET A 136 3.29 -5.73 23.92
N VAL A 137 4.58 -5.70 23.58
CA VAL A 137 5.38 -6.91 23.36
C VAL A 137 5.44 -7.80 24.60
N ASP A 138 5.50 -7.19 25.80
CA ASP A 138 5.54 -7.90 27.09
C ASP A 138 4.21 -8.56 27.46
N ARG A 139 3.09 -8.10 26.89
CA ARG A 139 1.76 -8.66 27.16
C ARG A 139 1.38 -9.70 26.11
N SER A 140 1.66 -9.41 24.84
CA SER A 140 1.41 -10.31 23.74
C SER A 140 2.26 -9.90 22.54
N TYR A 141 3.22 -10.77 22.20
CA TYR A 141 4.08 -10.59 21.04
C TYR A 141 3.26 -10.48 19.75
N ALA A 142 2.27 -11.37 19.57
CA ALA A 142 1.37 -11.33 18.43
C ALA A 142 0.58 -10.02 18.36
N LEU A 143 0.04 -9.55 19.49
CA LEU A 143 -0.74 -8.31 19.50
C LEU A 143 0.12 -7.09 19.18
N ALA A 144 1.37 -7.05 19.67
CA ALA A 144 2.34 -6.01 19.35
C ALA A 144 2.67 -5.99 17.85
N CYS A 145 2.88 -7.16 17.25
CA CYS A 145 3.13 -7.31 15.82
C CYS A 145 1.90 -6.89 14.99
N LEU A 146 0.70 -7.31 15.38
CA LEU A 146 -0.54 -6.93 14.71
C LEU A 146 -0.81 -5.42 14.78
N GLY A 147 -0.64 -4.80 15.96
CA GLY A 147 -0.80 -3.36 16.13
C GLY A 147 0.19 -2.58 15.26
N SER A 148 1.45 -3.01 15.25
CA SER A 148 2.50 -2.41 14.42
C SER A 148 2.28 -2.61 12.92
N TRP A 149 1.77 -3.80 12.53
CA TRP A 149 1.36 -4.08 11.18
C TRP A 149 0.24 -3.15 10.72
N VAL A 150 -0.78 -2.89 11.56
CA VAL A 150 -1.87 -1.95 11.23
C VAL A 150 -1.31 -0.54 10.97
N ILE A 151 -0.41 -0.05 11.82
CA ILE A 151 0.23 1.27 11.63
C ILE A 151 1.02 1.31 10.32
N ALA A 152 1.80 0.27 10.04
CA ALA A 152 2.55 0.15 8.79
C ALA A 152 1.63 0.05 7.56
N ALA A 153 0.49 -0.63 7.67
CA ALA A 153 -0.51 -0.76 6.63
C ALA A 153 -1.21 0.58 6.33
N VAL A 154 -1.50 1.38 7.36
CA VAL A 154 -2.00 2.76 7.21
C VAL A 154 -0.95 3.64 6.52
N GLN A 155 0.32 3.51 6.89
CA GLN A 155 1.41 4.25 6.26
C GLN A 155 1.55 3.87 4.77
N SER A 156 1.55 2.57 4.43
CA SER A 156 1.63 2.13 3.04
C SER A 156 0.42 2.55 2.21
N TRP A 157 -0.76 2.65 2.81
CA TRP A 157 -1.94 3.23 2.17
C TRP A 157 -1.78 4.72 1.85
N LYS A 158 -1.25 5.52 2.79
CA LYS A 158 -0.95 6.94 2.54
C LYS A 158 0.07 7.11 1.41
N GLU A 159 1.11 6.29 1.42
CA GLU A 159 2.15 6.27 0.38
C GLU A 159 1.55 5.86 -0.98
N ALA A 160 0.73 4.80 -1.02
CA ALA A 160 0.03 4.36 -2.22
C ALA A 160 -0.84 5.48 -2.83
N LYS A 161 -1.56 6.24 -2.00
CA LYS A 161 -2.35 7.39 -2.48
C LYS A 161 -1.50 8.50 -3.11
N GLN A 162 -0.27 8.68 -2.66
CA GLN A 162 0.68 9.62 -3.28
C GLN A 162 1.25 9.06 -4.59
N MET A 163 1.43 7.74 -4.69
CA MET A 163 1.92 7.07 -5.89
C MET A 163 0.94 7.09 -7.06
N VAL A 164 -0.35 6.80 -6.81
CA VAL A 164 -1.38 6.69 -7.87
C VAL A 164 -1.37 7.86 -8.88
N PRO A 165 -1.38 9.14 -8.46
CA PRO A 165 -1.35 10.24 -9.42
C PRO A 165 -0.01 10.35 -10.18
N LEU A 166 1.11 9.96 -9.56
CA LEU A 166 2.43 9.96 -10.20
C LEU A 166 2.54 8.84 -11.24
N GLU A 167 2.05 7.64 -10.93
CA GLU A 167 1.98 6.52 -11.87
C GLU A 167 1.08 6.87 -13.07
N ALA A 168 -0.06 7.52 -12.82
CA ALA A 168 -0.93 8.00 -13.89
C ALA A 168 -0.26 9.08 -14.75
N ALA A 169 0.54 9.97 -14.15
CA ALA A 169 1.30 11.00 -14.87
C ALA A 169 2.42 10.36 -15.73
N ALA A 170 3.19 9.43 -15.17
CA ALA A 170 4.23 8.70 -15.88
C ALA A 170 3.66 7.93 -17.09
N ARG A 171 2.56 7.19 -16.89
CA ARG A 171 1.88 6.48 -17.98
C ARG A 171 1.40 7.41 -19.10
N ARG A 172 0.90 8.60 -18.76
CA ARG A 172 0.51 9.61 -19.77
C ARG A 172 1.73 10.14 -20.52
N ALA A 173 2.84 10.37 -19.83
CA ALA A 173 4.08 10.81 -20.46
C ALA A 173 4.61 9.75 -21.45
N ASP A 174 4.61 8.48 -21.05
CA ASP A 174 5.03 7.37 -21.92
C ASP A 174 4.13 7.24 -23.16
N ALA A 175 2.82 7.37 -22.99
CA ALA A 175 1.87 7.34 -24.10
C ALA A 175 2.09 8.52 -25.07
N ALA A 176 2.39 9.71 -24.56
CA ALA A 176 2.70 10.87 -25.38
C ALA A 176 4.01 10.69 -26.16
N VAL A 177 5.04 10.12 -25.53
CA VAL A 177 6.32 9.79 -26.17
C VAL A 177 6.12 8.77 -27.29
N ALA A 178 5.36 7.70 -27.04
CA ALA A 178 5.06 6.68 -28.03
C ALA A 178 4.26 7.25 -29.22
N ALA A 179 3.26 8.09 -28.95
CA ALA A 179 2.46 8.74 -29.99
C ALA A 179 3.31 9.69 -30.86
N ALA A 180 4.17 10.50 -30.24
CA ALA A 180 5.08 11.37 -30.97
C ALA A 180 6.04 10.58 -31.86
N ALA A 181 6.64 9.50 -31.34
CA ALA A 181 7.53 8.64 -32.10
C ALA A 181 6.84 7.99 -33.31
N ALA A 182 5.59 7.54 -33.16
CA ALA A 182 4.79 6.98 -34.25
C ALA A 182 4.52 8.03 -35.34
N SER A 183 4.11 9.25 -34.96
CA SER A 183 3.87 10.35 -35.92
C SER A 183 5.13 10.74 -36.69
N PHE A 184 6.30 10.78 -36.04
CA PHE A 184 7.58 11.03 -36.72
C PHE A 184 7.94 9.91 -37.71
N ALA A 185 7.71 8.65 -37.36
CA ALA A 185 8.00 7.51 -38.23
C ALA A 185 7.09 7.51 -39.48
N GLU A 186 5.84 7.95 -39.33
CA GLU A 186 4.88 8.06 -40.42
C GLU A 186 5.18 9.24 -41.35
N ALA A 187 5.54 10.41 -40.80
CA ALA A 187 5.98 11.56 -41.58
C ALA A 187 7.23 11.26 -42.44
N LYS A 188 8.12 10.38 -41.97
CA LYS A 188 9.31 9.94 -42.72
C LYS A 188 8.99 9.00 -43.89
N LYS A 189 7.80 8.40 -43.94
CA LYS A 189 7.38 7.44 -44.98
C LYS A 189 6.66 8.09 -46.16
N LEU A 190 6.26 9.36 -46.07
CA LEU A 190 5.66 10.06 -47.21
C LEU A 190 6.74 10.39 -48.26
N PRO A 191 6.61 9.96 -49.53
CA PRO A 191 7.45 10.44 -50.61
C PRO A 191 7.16 11.92 -50.92
N GLU A 192 8.20 12.67 -51.26
CA GLU A 192 8.14 14.08 -51.71
C GLU A 192 7.28 14.29 -52.96
#